data_AF-A0A5N7CU38-F1
#
_entry.id   AF-A0A5N7CU38-F1
#
_cell.length_a   1.000
_cell.length_b   1.000
_cell.length_c   1.000
_cell.angle_alpha   90.00
_cell.angle_beta   90.00
_cell.angle_gamma   90.00
#
_symmetry.space_group_name_H-M   'P 1'
#
loop_
_entity.id
_entity.type
_entity.pdbx_description
1 polymer ?
#
loop_
_entity_poly.entity_id
_entity_poly.type
_entity_poly.pdbx_seq_one_letter_code
_entity_poly.pdbx_strand_id
1 'polypeptide(L)'
;MDTLDPDEQAFWQLYNELNPPPSSMESLSGTESPSTDAGSLFAPSDMEVAMGLSLQPGASFLSLPETVKIKILQYAGLLRPCLIDITSECVRWNPTLQPLCNRSSMRETKGSWTAFVDKGCTHPRLPTALFQTSRAVRDEIGSMFFGLNRFSATLYKRADFCKFCEATLWGMEHLKYLHIDLGPSDRRFLKLYGGIHRTILKMWLAFCDLAAARMPSLTYFSLKCRVKDLEVAHKLMCAMDHFPSLAQCAIHFNQYQENDIRAVIKRSCWRLTNNLGDRAPFGFLRLPKEVQLLILEQLLINRPDPYIMASECPKGLVTLQDRRRQRPTIYPLTCCGTCSPLRAMCFCYARQTAFSTTCSCFSSPTPYFLVSRGFYEDARRVFFSKNNFAFTDEDPELIMRLLHYMPTSSSMQIRHLTFKFPLTFRSPARTAHRVEDAALLSWSVLRRFIREHFDIPRLSLTIIDLGTKNYGNGATPGRNKYLRKLLRAFADLRVLRDFRVYLADERSYERDAERVVLGFACHGRSKPSHMPFIGQKHLNT
;
A
#
# COMPACT_ATOMS: atom_id res chain seq x y z
N MET A 1 13.13 -13.43 -47.62
CA MET A 1 13.93 -14.29 -46.71
C MET A 1 14.62 -13.34 -45.76
N ASP A 2 13.93 -12.96 -44.68
CA ASP A 2 14.48 -12.06 -43.66
C ASP A 2 15.09 -12.93 -42.57
N THR A 3 16.41 -12.89 -42.45
CA THR A 3 17.14 -13.56 -41.37
C THR A 3 16.69 -12.97 -40.04
N LEU A 4 16.02 -13.79 -39.22
CA LEU A 4 15.70 -13.46 -37.84
C LEU A 4 16.98 -13.04 -37.10
N ASP A 5 16.85 -12.00 -36.27
CA ASP A 5 17.88 -11.54 -35.34
C ASP A 5 18.45 -12.76 -34.56
N PRO A 6 19.78 -12.99 -34.53
CA PRO A 6 20.41 -14.09 -33.80
C PRO A 6 19.95 -14.18 -32.34
N ASP A 7 19.70 -13.02 -31.74
CA ASP A 7 19.13 -12.96 -30.40
C ASP A 7 17.72 -13.57 -30.42
N GLU A 8 16.84 -13.14 -31.31
CA GLU A 8 15.46 -13.67 -31.41
C GLU A 8 15.43 -15.19 -31.62
N GLN A 9 16.38 -15.76 -32.36
CA GLN A 9 16.48 -17.21 -32.55
C GLN A 9 16.88 -17.93 -31.26
N ALA A 10 17.88 -17.42 -30.53
CA ALA A 10 18.26 -17.95 -29.21
C ALA A 10 17.11 -17.82 -28.18
N PHE A 11 16.15 -16.90 -28.39
CA PHE A 11 15.03 -16.69 -27.47
C PHE A 11 14.04 -17.81 -27.63
N TRP A 12 13.65 -18.09 -28.87
CA TRP A 12 12.72 -19.15 -29.19
C TRP A 12 13.30 -20.53 -28.88
N GLN A 13 14.61 -20.72 -29.05
CA GLN A 13 15.30 -21.95 -28.61
C GLN A 13 15.18 -22.15 -27.10
N LEU A 14 15.59 -21.16 -26.29
CA LEU A 14 15.48 -21.27 -24.83
C LEU A 14 14.03 -21.39 -24.37
N TYR A 15 13.10 -20.65 -24.98
CA TYR A 15 11.67 -20.73 -24.67
C TYR A 15 11.11 -22.15 -24.94
N ASN A 16 11.50 -22.77 -26.05
CA ASN A 16 11.08 -24.11 -26.43
C ASN A 16 11.77 -25.20 -25.58
N GLU A 17 13.02 -25.00 -25.16
CA GLU A 17 13.70 -25.89 -24.20
C GLU A 17 13.02 -25.86 -22.82
N LEU A 18 12.59 -24.67 -22.38
CA LEU A 18 11.92 -24.50 -21.08
C LEU A 18 10.45 -24.96 -21.08
N ASN A 19 9.81 -24.99 -22.26
CA ASN A 19 8.41 -25.37 -22.48
C ASN A 19 8.27 -26.29 -23.71
N PRO A 20 8.67 -27.57 -23.61
CA PRO A 20 8.51 -28.50 -24.72
C PRO A 20 7.02 -28.69 -25.07
N PRO A 21 6.63 -28.71 -26.35
CA PRO A 21 5.25 -28.96 -26.75
C PRO A 21 4.84 -30.39 -26.33
N PRO A 22 3.56 -30.62 -25.99
CA PRO A 22 3.08 -31.95 -25.62
C PRO A 22 3.18 -32.88 -26.84
N SER A 23 4.11 -33.83 -26.79
CA SER A 23 4.31 -34.83 -27.83
C SER A 23 3.17 -35.85 -27.80
N SER A 24 2.51 -35.98 -28.94
CA SER A 24 1.57 -37.04 -29.29
C SER A 24 2.25 -38.41 -29.46
N MET A 25 1.54 -39.45 -28.99
CA MET A 25 1.59 -40.89 -29.35
C MET A 25 2.65 -41.81 -28.70
N GLU A 26 2.11 -42.88 -28.07
CA GLU A 26 2.40 -44.33 -28.28
C GLU A 26 3.87 -44.82 -28.25
N SER A 27 4.28 -45.97 -27.73
CA SER A 27 3.66 -47.15 -27.10
C SER A 27 4.79 -48.10 -26.63
N LEU A 28 4.48 -48.98 -25.67
CA LEU A 28 4.95 -50.38 -25.51
C LEU A 28 6.38 -50.75 -25.04
N SER A 29 6.38 -51.87 -24.30
CA SER A 29 7.45 -52.77 -23.77
C SER A 29 8.07 -52.34 -22.44
N GLY A 30 8.13 -53.16 -21.37
CA GLY A 30 8.06 -54.62 -21.23
C GLY A 30 9.36 -55.09 -20.55
N THR A 31 9.38 -55.17 -19.22
CA THR A 31 9.51 -56.40 -18.39
C THR A 31 10.95 -56.93 -18.16
N GLU A 32 11.21 -57.26 -16.88
CA GLU A 32 12.17 -58.24 -16.32
C GLU A 32 13.61 -57.82 -15.93
N SER A 33 13.86 -57.92 -14.62
CA SER A 33 15.13 -58.27 -13.96
C SER A 33 15.23 -59.82 -13.88
N PRO A 34 16.40 -60.47 -13.59
CA PRO A 34 16.90 -60.52 -12.21
C PRO A 34 18.42 -60.80 -11.97
N SER A 35 18.81 -60.51 -10.71
CA SER A 35 19.88 -61.01 -9.79
C SER A 35 20.93 -62.08 -10.16
N THR A 36 22.15 -61.98 -9.56
CA THR A 36 22.80 -62.90 -8.57
C THR A 36 24.27 -62.45 -8.26
N ASP A 37 24.67 -62.24 -6.99
CA ASP A 37 25.50 -63.09 -6.06
C ASP A 37 26.98 -63.34 -6.48
N ALA A 38 28.03 -63.49 -5.65
CA ALA A 38 28.31 -63.48 -4.20
C ALA A 38 29.87 -63.58 -3.97
N GLY A 39 30.34 -63.34 -2.73
CA GLY A 39 31.60 -63.87 -2.15
C GLY A 39 32.79 -62.89 -2.01
N SER A 40 33.66 -62.92 -0.98
CA SER A 40 33.75 -63.67 0.29
C SER A 40 34.84 -63.04 1.19
N LEU A 41 34.55 -62.99 2.50
CA LEU A 41 35.39 -63.21 3.71
C LEU A 41 36.93 -63.33 3.62
N PHE A 42 37.67 -62.55 4.45
CA PHE A 42 38.73 -63.03 5.37
C PHE A 42 39.00 -61.99 6.48
N ALA A 43 39.00 -62.45 7.74
CA ALA A 43 39.53 -61.77 8.94
C ALA A 43 40.78 -62.56 9.43
N PRO A 44 41.63 -62.05 10.37
CA PRO A 44 41.29 -62.13 11.80
C PRO A 44 41.87 -61.04 12.76
N SER A 45 41.20 -60.91 13.92
CA SER A 45 41.65 -60.68 15.33
C SER A 45 42.74 -59.66 15.68
N ASP A 46 42.78 -58.98 16.82
CA ASP A 46 41.93 -58.75 17.99
C ASP A 46 42.68 -57.68 18.81
N MET A 47 42.01 -56.64 19.30
CA MET A 47 42.14 -56.19 20.70
C MET A 47 41.16 -55.05 20.98
N GLU A 48 40.20 -55.38 21.84
CA GLU A 48 39.25 -54.47 22.48
C GLU A 48 39.97 -53.43 23.34
N VAL A 49 39.55 -52.16 23.23
CA VAL A 49 39.19 -51.38 24.43
C VAL A 49 37.92 -50.61 24.12
N ALA A 50 36.85 -51.03 24.79
CA ALA A 50 35.55 -50.40 24.79
C ALA A 50 35.58 -49.00 25.42
N MET A 51 35.06 -48.01 24.70
CA MET A 51 34.24 -46.97 25.32
C MET A 51 32.96 -46.81 24.50
N GLY A 52 31.92 -47.45 25.00
CA GLY A 52 30.56 -47.31 24.48
C GLY A 52 30.08 -45.88 24.64
N LEU A 53 30.10 -45.14 23.55
CA LEU A 53 29.11 -44.09 23.28
C LEU A 53 28.27 -44.61 22.12
N SER A 54 27.17 -45.28 22.47
CA SER A 54 26.03 -45.43 21.58
C SER A 54 25.54 -44.03 21.23
N LEU A 55 26.05 -43.45 20.15
CA LEU A 55 25.44 -42.30 19.51
C LEU A 55 24.11 -42.80 18.94
N GLN A 56 23.04 -42.50 19.67
CA GLN A 56 21.72 -42.40 19.05
C GLN A 56 21.88 -41.54 17.79
N PRO A 57 21.25 -41.89 16.65
CA PRO A 57 21.38 -41.13 15.42
C PRO A 57 20.97 -39.69 15.72
N GLY A 58 21.96 -38.80 15.77
CA GLY A 58 21.77 -37.42 16.19
C GLY A 58 20.69 -36.78 15.34
N ALA A 59 19.71 -36.16 15.99
CA ALA A 59 18.61 -35.47 15.33
C ALA A 59 19.17 -34.52 14.25
N SER A 60 18.99 -34.88 12.98
CA SER A 60 19.45 -34.05 11.86
C SER A 60 18.59 -32.79 11.77
N PHE A 61 19.11 -31.70 11.18
CA PHE A 61 18.33 -30.46 11.00
C PHE A 61 16.96 -30.72 10.33
N LEU A 62 16.91 -31.63 9.35
CA LEU A 62 15.68 -31.96 8.62
C LEU A 62 14.63 -32.67 9.51
N SER A 63 15.08 -33.42 10.52
CA SER A 63 14.20 -34.08 11.50
C SER A 63 13.52 -33.12 12.50
N LEU A 64 13.95 -31.85 12.54
CA LEU A 64 13.36 -30.85 13.43
C LEU A 64 11.93 -30.48 12.98
N PRO A 65 11.06 -30.06 13.91
CA PRO A 65 9.76 -29.50 13.57
C PRO A 65 9.88 -28.28 12.64
N GLU A 66 8.92 -28.11 11.73
CA GLU A 66 8.92 -27.01 10.75
C GLU A 66 9.06 -25.62 11.39
N THR A 67 8.39 -25.38 12.52
CA THR A 67 8.47 -24.11 13.25
C THR A 67 9.89 -23.81 13.77
N VAL A 68 10.65 -24.84 14.16
CA VAL A 68 12.04 -24.73 14.60
C VAL A 68 12.94 -24.49 13.38
N LYS A 69 12.75 -25.22 12.29
CA LYS A 69 13.47 -25.01 11.01
C LYS A 69 13.31 -23.57 10.53
N ILE A 70 12.09 -23.05 10.46
CA ILE A 70 11.82 -21.67 10.04
C ILE A 70 12.59 -20.66 10.90
N LYS A 71 12.58 -20.82 12.23
CA LYS A 71 13.33 -19.92 13.12
C LYS A 71 14.83 -19.97 12.85
N ILE A 72 15.41 -21.18 12.71
CA ILE A 72 16.84 -21.34 12.41
C ILE A 72 17.17 -20.68 11.07
N LEU A 73 16.35 -20.88 10.04
CA LEU A 73 16.56 -20.27 8.72
C LEU A 73 16.40 -18.74 8.74
N GLN A 74 15.58 -18.19 9.64
CA GLN A 74 15.49 -16.75 9.89
C GLN A 74 16.77 -16.23 10.56
N TYR A 75 17.28 -16.92 11.58
CA TYR A 75 18.54 -16.56 12.25
C TYR A 75 19.75 -16.66 11.30
N ALA A 76 19.78 -17.68 10.44
CA ALA A 76 20.78 -17.83 9.39
C ALA A 76 20.64 -16.78 8.27
N GLY A 77 19.56 -15.99 8.27
CA GLY A 77 19.29 -14.99 7.26
C GLY A 77 18.94 -15.56 5.89
N LEU A 78 18.53 -16.84 5.80
CA LEU A 78 17.99 -17.42 4.56
C LEU A 78 16.53 -17.02 4.35
N LEU A 79 15.75 -16.97 5.42
CA LEU A 79 14.39 -16.43 5.43
C LEU A 79 14.40 -15.00 5.96
N ARG A 80 13.92 -14.05 5.16
CA ARG A 80 13.97 -12.62 5.47
C ARG A 80 12.60 -11.96 5.35
N PRO A 81 12.27 -10.99 6.21
CA PRO A 81 11.04 -10.22 6.08
C PRO A 81 11.09 -9.18 4.95
N CYS A 82 12.29 -8.84 4.45
CA CYS A 82 12.51 -7.87 3.39
C CYS A 82 12.22 -8.44 2.00
N LEU A 83 11.94 -7.55 1.04
CA LEU A 83 11.86 -7.90 -0.38
C LEU A 83 13.27 -8.18 -0.92
N ILE A 84 13.48 -9.36 -1.50
CA ILE A 84 14.76 -9.86 -2.04
C ILE A 84 14.74 -9.67 -3.55
N ASP A 85 15.70 -8.92 -4.08
CA ASP A 85 15.86 -8.78 -5.52
C ASP A 85 16.71 -9.92 -6.07
N ILE A 86 16.06 -10.87 -6.74
CA ILE A 86 16.69 -12.14 -7.11
C ILE A 86 17.71 -11.99 -8.23
N THR A 87 17.56 -10.97 -9.08
CA THR A 87 18.47 -10.71 -10.22
C THR A 87 19.78 -10.06 -9.77
N SER A 88 19.78 -9.36 -8.63
CA SER A 88 20.96 -8.66 -8.09
C SER A 88 21.59 -9.34 -6.88
N GLU A 89 20.97 -10.37 -6.30
CA GLU A 89 21.48 -11.05 -5.11
C GLU A 89 22.85 -11.71 -5.32
N CYS A 90 23.17 -12.18 -6.54
CA CYS A 90 24.46 -12.78 -6.86
C CYS A 90 25.62 -11.79 -6.82
N VAL A 91 25.34 -10.49 -7.02
CA VAL A 91 26.32 -9.40 -7.00
C VAL A 91 26.21 -8.56 -5.72
N ARG A 92 25.34 -8.95 -4.78
CA ARG A 92 25.15 -8.22 -3.53
C ARG A 92 26.44 -8.26 -2.69
N TRP A 93 27.01 -7.08 -2.47
CA TRP A 93 28.08 -6.85 -1.53
C TRP A 93 27.60 -5.94 -0.42
N ASN A 94 27.61 -6.41 0.82
CA ASN A 94 27.46 -5.53 1.97
C ASN A 94 28.46 -5.94 3.07
N PRO A 95 29.45 -5.09 3.40
CA PRO A 95 30.44 -5.38 4.43
C PRO A 95 29.88 -5.31 5.86
N THR A 96 28.66 -4.79 6.06
CA THR A 96 28.05 -4.72 7.39
C THR A 96 27.37 -6.03 7.78
N LEU A 97 27.98 -6.77 8.71
CA LEU A 97 27.46 -7.97 9.37
C LEU A 97 26.30 -7.64 10.33
N GLN A 98 25.35 -6.79 9.96
CA GLN A 98 24.17 -6.54 10.80
C GLN A 98 23.14 -7.67 10.58
N PRO A 99 22.83 -8.47 11.61
CA PRO A 99 21.87 -9.57 11.49
C PRO A 99 20.41 -9.08 11.48
N LEU A 100 20.16 -7.79 11.76
CA LEU A 100 18.84 -7.21 11.87
C LEU A 100 18.61 -6.13 10.81
N CYS A 101 17.56 -6.30 10.02
CA CYS A 101 17.08 -5.27 9.09
C CYS A 101 16.35 -4.18 9.86
N ASN A 102 16.81 -2.94 9.74
CA ASN A 102 16.13 -1.78 10.33
C ASN A 102 14.84 -1.37 9.57
N ARG A 103 14.25 -2.27 8.77
CA ARG A 103 13.02 -2.01 8.03
C ARG A 103 11.84 -2.15 8.98
N SER A 104 11.21 -1.03 9.32
CA SER A 104 9.87 -1.03 9.88
C SER A 104 8.92 -1.82 8.97
N SER A 105 8.08 -2.64 9.59
CA SER A 105 7.02 -3.42 8.93
C SER A 105 5.97 -2.52 8.28
N MET A 106 5.85 -1.30 8.77
CA MET A 106 5.14 -0.21 8.12
C MET A 106 6.12 0.62 7.31
N ARG A 107 5.73 0.93 6.08
CA ARG A 107 6.28 2.10 5.39
C ARG A 107 6.14 3.31 6.31
N GLU A 108 7.22 3.70 6.97
CA GLU A 108 7.40 5.08 7.36
C GLU A 108 7.71 5.90 6.11
N THR A 109 6.76 5.98 5.17
CA THR A 109 6.70 7.13 4.27
C THR A 109 6.11 8.27 5.09
N LYS A 110 6.87 8.76 6.08
CA LYS A 110 6.70 10.14 6.60
C LYS A 110 7.30 11.09 5.55
N GLY A 111 6.76 11.05 4.31
CA GLY A 111 7.30 11.73 3.15
C GLY A 111 6.61 11.37 1.82
N SER A 112 7.12 11.93 0.71
CA SER A 112 6.54 11.84 -0.64
C SER A 112 6.35 10.44 -1.20
N TRP A 113 5.27 10.25 -1.98
CA TRP A 113 4.98 9.01 -2.72
C TRP A 113 5.98 8.76 -3.83
N THR A 114 6.72 9.80 -4.18
CA THR A 114 7.87 9.76 -5.09
C THR A 114 9.18 9.46 -4.36
N ALA A 115 9.22 9.51 -3.03
CA ALA A 115 10.37 9.03 -2.27
C ALA A 115 10.37 7.51 -2.40
N PHE A 116 11.24 7.01 -3.28
CA PHE A 116 11.61 5.61 -3.28
C PHE A 116 11.94 5.21 -1.84
N VAL A 117 11.45 4.03 -1.43
CA VAL A 117 11.87 3.41 -0.17
C VAL A 117 13.28 2.86 -0.39
N ASP A 118 14.22 3.76 -0.69
CA ASP A 118 15.60 3.46 -1.02
C ASP A 118 16.48 3.66 0.21
N LYS A 119 16.23 2.81 1.20
CA LYS A 119 17.37 2.17 1.84
C LYS A 119 17.34 0.71 1.46
N GLY A 120 18.34 0.33 0.66
CA GLY A 120 18.63 -1.05 0.34
C GLY A 120 18.65 -1.88 1.61
N CYS A 121 18.18 -3.12 1.51
CA CYS A 121 18.27 -4.06 2.61
C CYS A 121 19.74 -4.20 3.06
N THR A 122 20.02 -4.07 4.35
CA THR A 122 21.37 -4.21 4.92
C THR A 122 21.79 -5.65 5.20
N HIS A 123 20.92 -6.64 5.01
CA HIS A 123 21.31 -8.04 5.20
C HIS A 123 22.48 -8.44 4.28
N PRO A 124 23.36 -9.34 4.74
CA PRO A 124 24.41 -9.94 3.91
C PRO A 124 23.82 -10.72 2.73
N ARG A 125 24.67 -11.24 1.85
CA ARG A 125 24.24 -12.13 0.76
C ARG A 125 23.49 -13.35 1.31
N LEU A 126 22.47 -13.83 0.59
CA LEU A 126 21.77 -15.07 0.95
C LEU A 126 22.75 -16.26 0.97
N PRO A 127 22.69 -17.15 1.99
CA PRO A 127 23.54 -18.33 2.07
C PRO A 127 23.04 -19.44 1.13
N THR A 128 22.94 -19.16 -0.17
CA THR A 128 22.38 -20.09 -1.18
C THR A 128 23.27 -21.31 -1.44
N ALA A 129 24.54 -21.28 -1.03
CA ALA A 129 25.43 -22.44 -1.06
C ALA A 129 24.88 -23.63 -0.27
N LEU A 130 24.01 -23.38 0.73
CA LEU A 130 23.31 -24.43 1.48
C LEU A 130 22.56 -25.39 0.55
N PHE A 131 21.95 -24.89 -0.54
CA PHE A 131 21.18 -25.72 -1.48
C PHE A 131 22.05 -26.65 -2.33
N GLN A 132 23.38 -26.52 -2.27
CA GLN A 132 24.33 -27.40 -2.96
C GLN A 132 24.81 -28.55 -2.06
N THR A 133 24.47 -28.54 -0.76
CA THR A 133 24.98 -29.52 0.21
C THR A 133 24.36 -30.91 0.07
N SER A 134 23.04 -30.99 -0.19
CA SER A 134 22.36 -32.26 -0.50
C SER A 134 21.04 -32.02 -1.24
N ARG A 135 20.55 -33.04 -1.96
CA ARG A 135 19.24 -32.97 -2.63
C ARG A 135 18.10 -32.82 -1.62
N ALA A 136 18.12 -33.59 -0.52
CA ALA A 136 17.12 -33.49 0.53
C ALA A 136 17.02 -32.07 1.13
N VAL A 137 18.17 -31.43 1.37
CA VAL A 137 18.22 -30.02 1.81
C VAL A 137 17.64 -29.10 0.75
N ARG A 138 18.01 -29.29 -0.51
CA ARG A 138 17.51 -28.47 -1.63
C ARG A 138 15.99 -28.56 -1.76
N ASP A 139 15.44 -29.76 -1.72
CA ASP A 139 14.01 -30.00 -1.93
C ASP A 139 13.19 -29.46 -0.75
N GLU A 140 13.57 -29.82 0.48
CA GLU A 140 12.82 -29.42 1.67
C GLU A 140 12.98 -27.92 1.99
N ILE A 141 14.23 -27.43 2.09
CA ILE A 141 14.49 -26.04 2.44
C ILE A 141 14.17 -25.11 1.25
N GLY A 142 14.33 -25.59 0.01
CA GLY A 142 13.95 -24.83 -1.18
C GLY A 142 12.47 -24.46 -1.19
N SER A 143 11.59 -25.39 -0.83
CA SER A 143 10.16 -25.13 -0.71
C SER A 143 9.87 -24.01 0.31
N MET A 144 10.52 -24.03 1.47
CA MET A 144 10.38 -22.98 2.50
C MET A 144 10.98 -21.66 2.01
N PHE A 145 12.12 -21.70 1.33
CA PHE A 145 12.81 -20.52 0.81
C PHE A 145 11.94 -19.77 -0.19
N PHE A 146 11.38 -20.45 -1.18
CA PHE A 146 10.53 -19.84 -2.20
C PHE A 146 9.11 -19.52 -1.69
N GLY A 147 8.60 -20.33 -0.77
CA GLY A 147 7.25 -20.19 -0.21
C GLY A 147 7.11 -19.10 0.84
N LEU A 148 8.19 -18.74 1.56
CA LEU A 148 8.14 -17.80 2.68
C LEU A 148 8.83 -16.47 2.41
N ASN A 149 9.84 -16.43 1.54
CA ASN A 149 10.47 -15.16 1.15
C ASN A 149 9.62 -14.38 0.14
N ARG A 150 9.84 -13.07 0.10
CA ARG A 150 9.24 -12.17 -0.89
C ARG A 150 10.29 -11.79 -1.91
N PHE A 151 10.04 -12.07 -3.19
CA PHE A 151 10.98 -11.78 -4.26
C PHE A 151 10.56 -10.58 -5.10
N SER A 152 11.54 -9.87 -5.63
CA SER A 152 11.40 -8.95 -6.73
C SER A 152 12.36 -9.29 -7.86
N ALA A 153 12.00 -8.92 -9.08
CA ALA A 153 12.89 -8.94 -10.23
C ALA A 153 12.65 -7.72 -11.11
N THR A 154 13.73 -7.13 -11.61
CA THR A 154 13.68 -6.12 -12.67
C THR A 154 13.80 -6.79 -14.01
N LEU A 155 12.88 -6.53 -14.94
CA LEU A 155 12.89 -7.08 -16.29
C LEU A 155 13.02 -5.93 -17.29
N TYR A 156 14.24 -5.45 -17.51
CA TYR A 156 14.52 -4.33 -18.41
C TYR A 156 15.15 -4.76 -19.73
N LYS A 157 15.93 -5.83 -19.68
CA LYS A 157 16.59 -6.47 -20.81
C LYS A 157 16.36 -7.97 -20.71
N ARG A 158 16.57 -8.65 -21.83
CA ARG A 158 16.45 -10.10 -21.88
C ARG A 158 17.39 -10.84 -20.94
N ALA A 159 18.60 -10.33 -20.76
CA ALA A 159 19.55 -10.89 -19.78
C ALA A 159 18.97 -10.90 -18.35
N ASP A 160 18.12 -9.94 -17.99
CA ASP A 160 17.48 -9.92 -16.67
C ASP A 160 16.46 -11.05 -16.53
N PHE A 161 15.72 -11.36 -17.60
CA PHE A 161 14.80 -12.49 -17.64
C PHE A 161 15.53 -13.83 -17.57
N CYS A 162 16.64 -13.99 -18.29
CA CYS A 162 17.46 -15.20 -18.18
C CYS A 162 17.98 -15.40 -16.75
N LYS A 163 18.52 -14.34 -16.12
CA LYS A 163 18.97 -14.38 -14.71
C LYS A 163 17.83 -14.74 -13.76
N PHE A 164 16.64 -14.19 -13.99
CA PHE A 164 15.46 -14.54 -13.21
C PHE A 164 15.15 -16.03 -13.33
N CYS A 165 15.10 -16.56 -14.56
CA CYS A 165 14.86 -17.98 -14.81
C CYS A 165 15.93 -18.84 -14.15
N GLU A 166 17.21 -18.59 -14.40
CA GLU A 166 18.34 -19.35 -13.80
C GLU A 166 18.26 -19.41 -12.27
N ALA A 167 17.91 -18.29 -11.62
CA ALA A 167 17.84 -18.22 -10.17
C ALA A 167 16.60 -18.92 -9.57
N THR A 168 15.50 -19.04 -10.32
CA THR A 168 14.20 -19.50 -9.81
C THR A 168 13.76 -20.86 -10.32
N LEU A 169 14.28 -21.34 -11.47
CA LEU A 169 13.73 -22.49 -12.20
C LEU A 169 13.58 -23.74 -11.33
N TRP A 170 14.52 -23.98 -10.42
CA TRP A 170 14.57 -25.17 -9.59
C TRP A 170 13.58 -25.19 -8.41
N GLY A 171 12.91 -24.09 -8.10
CA GLY A 171 11.90 -24.02 -7.04
C GLY A 171 10.75 -23.07 -7.37
N MET A 172 10.54 -22.84 -8.68
CA MET A 172 9.54 -21.93 -9.23
C MET A 172 8.12 -22.34 -8.82
N GLU A 173 7.89 -23.65 -8.64
CA GLU A 173 6.60 -24.20 -8.24
C GLU A 173 6.16 -23.78 -6.82
N HIS A 174 7.12 -23.45 -5.96
CA HIS A 174 6.89 -23.01 -4.58
C HIS A 174 6.86 -21.49 -4.45
N LEU A 175 7.12 -20.74 -5.54
CA LEU A 175 7.26 -19.29 -5.52
C LEU A 175 5.91 -18.62 -5.26
N LYS A 176 5.74 -18.08 -4.05
CA LYS A 176 4.45 -17.58 -3.56
C LYS A 176 4.25 -16.07 -3.71
N TYR A 177 5.34 -15.31 -3.62
CA TYR A 177 5.36 -13.86 -3.47
C TYR A 177 6.31 -13.20 -4.48
N LEU A 178 5.77 -12.51 -5.50
CA LEU A 178 6.58 -11.95 -6.60
C LEU A 178 6.20 -10.52 -7.01
N HIS A 179 7.20 -9.64 -7.01
CA HIS A 179 7.12 -8.30 -7.56
C HIS A 179 7.94 -8.18 -8.85
N ILE A 180 7.34 -7.67 -9.92
CA ILE A 180 8.05 -7.41 -11.18
C ILE A 180 8.08 -5.90 -11.46
N ASP A 181 9.28 -5.38 -11.75
CA ASP A 181 9.46 -4.06 -12.36
C ASP A 181 9.81 -4.24 -13.85
N LEU A 182 8.82 -3.99 -14.71
CA LEU A 182 8.89 -4.20 -16.16
C LEU A 182 9.00 -2.87 -16.89
N GLY A 183 9.96 -2.73 -17.79
CA GLY A 183 10.04 -1.54 -18.65
C GLY A 183 11.43 -1.30 -19.21
N PRO A 184 11.63 -0.29 -20.05
CA PRO A 184 12.95 0.01 -20.56
C PRO A 184 13.84 0.56 -19.44
N SER A 185 15.16 0.28 -19.51
CA SER A 185 16.13 0.68 -18.47
C SER A 185 16.23 2.19 -18.28
N ASP A 186 15.89 2.96 -19.32
CA ASP A 186 15.82 4.43 -19.29
C ASP A 186 14.55 4.98 -18.62
N ARG A 187 13.69 4.10 -18.11
CA ARG A 187 12.43 4.44 -17.43
C ARG A 187 11.47 5.23 -18.32
N ARG A 188 11.53 5.09 -19.64
CA ARG A 188 10.50 5.63 -20.56
C ARG A 188 9.19 4.84 -20.47
N PHE A 189 8.11 5.43 -20.96
CA PHE A 189 6.82 4.74 -21.08
C PHE A 189 6.91 3.62 -22.13
N LEU A 190 6.35 2.46 -21.81
CA LEU A 190 6.22 1.35 -22.74
C LEU A 190 5.23 1.71 -23.86
N LYS A 191 5.59 1.39 -25.10
CA LYS A 191 4.80 1.64 -26.31
C LYS A 191 4.61 0.34 -27.09
N LEU A 192 3.73 0.35 -28.09
CA LEU A 192 3.53 -0.79 -29.01
C LEU A 192 4.59 -0.87 -30.14
N TYR A 193 5.35 0.20 -30.38
CA TYR A 193 6.29 0.31 -31.49
C TYR A 193 7.56 -0.57 -31.33
N GLY A 194 8.29 -0.76 -32.43
CA GLY A 194 9.43 -1.67 -32.55
C GLY A 194 10.65 -1.37 -31.65
N GLY A 195 11.68 -2.21 -31.75
CA GLY A 195 12.88 -2.15 -30.93
C GLY A 195 12.67 -2.65 -29.50
N ILE A 196 13.26 -1.98 -28.53
CA ILE A 196 13.32 -2.40 -27.11
C ILE A 196 11.92 -2.64 -26.51
N HIS A 197 10.91 -1.85 -26.89
CA HIS A 197 9.55 -2.01 -26.39
C HIS A 197 8.90 -3.33 -26.85
N ARG A 198 9.13 -3.73 -28.11
CA ARG A 198 8.68 -5.03 -28.63
C ARG A 198 9.33 -6.18 -27.87
N THR A 199 10.64 -6.07 -27.59
CA THR A 199 11.37 -7.06 -26.79
C THR A 199 10.78 -7.20 -25.39
N ILE A 200 10.48 -6.07 -24.73
CA ILE A 200 9.86 -6.07 -23.39
C ILE A 200 8.47 -6.72 -23.42
N LEU A 201 7.66 -6.45 -24.44
CA LEU A 201 6.33 -7.07 -24.59
C LEU A 201 6.43 -8.59 -24.85
N LYS A 202 7.38 -9.04 -25.68
CA LYS A 202 7.64 -10.47 -25.89
C LYS A 202 8.11 -11.16 -24.61
N MET A 203 9.01 -10.52 -23.87
CA MET A 203 9.49 -11.01 -22.57
C MET A 203 8.35 -11.07 -21.55
N TRP A 204 7.45 -10.10 -21.55
CA TRP A 204 6.26 -10.14 -20.71
C TRP A 204 5.36 -11.32 -21.06
N LEU A 205 5.07 -11.56 -22.34
CA LEU A 205 4.30 -12.73 -22.78
C LEU A 205 4.93 -14.04 -22.33
N ALA A 206 6.24 -14.23 -22.57
CA ALA A 206 6.93 -15.44 -22.12
C ALA A 206 6.96 -15.58 -20.59
N PHE A 207 7.05 -14.47 -19.84
CA PHE A 207 6.90 -14.50 -18.39
C PHE A 207 5.49 -14.93 -17.98
N CYS A 208 4.45 -14.47 -18.68
CA CYS A 208 3.07 -14.85 -18.43
C CYS A 208 2.85 -16.35 -18.65
N ASP A 209 3.36 -16.89 -19.76
CA ASP A 209 3.27 -18.31 -20.10
C ASP A 209 4.05 -19.17 -19.09
N LEU A 210 5.24 -18.71 -18.69
CA LEU A 210 6.04 -19.36 -17.65
C LEU A 210 5.32 -19.38 -16.29
N ALA A 211 4.70 -18.26 -15.90
CA ALA A 211 3.94 -18.18 -14.65
C ALA A 211 2.74 -19.13 -14.65
N ALA A 212 2.04 -19.23 -15.79
CA ALA A 212 0.93 -20.16 -15.97
C ALA A 212 1.38 -21.63 -15.85
N ALA A 213 2.51 -21.99 -16.47
CA ALA A 213 2.98 -23.37 -16.54
C ALA A 213 3.73 -23.83 -15.27
N ARG A 214 4.49 -22.95 -14.61
CA ARG A 214 5.50 -23.33 -13.61
C ARG A 214 5.33 -22.68 -12.24
N MET A 215 4.40 -21.74 -12.05
CA MET A 215 4.19 -21.04 -10.78
C MET A 215 2.80 -21.27 -10.16
N PRO A 216 2.34 -22.52 -9.96
CA PRO A 216 1.02 -22.80 -9.40
C PRO A 216 0.81 -22.23 -7.98
N SER A 217 1.87 -22.07 -7.18
CA SER A 217 1.77 -21.53 -5.81
C SER A 217 1.76 -19.99 -5.75
N LEU A 218 1.91 -19.30 -6.89
CA LEU A 218 1.94 -17.84 -6.92
C LEU A 218 0.57 -17.29 -6.52
N THR A 219 0.52 -16.66 -5.34
CA THR A 219 -0.73 -16.13 -4.78
C THR A 219 -0.67 -14.63 -4.53
N TYR A 220 0.53 -14.05 -4.43
CA TYR A 220 0.73 -12.62 -4.19
C TYR A 220 1.61 -12.04 -5.28
N PHE A 221 1.01 -11.27 -6.18
CA PHE A 221 1.70 -10.68 -7.31
C PHE A 221 1.60 -9.16 -7.29
N SER A 222 2.68 -8.48 -7.69
CA SER A 222 2.59 -7.06 -8.00
C SER A 222 3.45 -6.62 -9.17
N LEU A 223 2.93 -5.75 -10.03
CA LEU A 223 3.59 -5.27 -11.23
C LEU A 223 3.76 -3.75 -11.20
N LYS A 224 4.95 -3.29 -11.53
CA LYS A 224 5.23 -1.90 -11.87
C LYS A 224 5.65 -1.86 -13.34
N CYS A 225 4.99 -1.04 -14.14
CA CYS A 225 5.38 -0.84 -15.54
C CYS A 225 4.95 0.54 -16.01
N ARG A 226 5.83 1.38 -16.57
CA ARG A 226 5.39 2.73 -16.97
C ARG A 226 4.55 2.68 -18.24
N VAL A 227 3.25 2.96 -18.15
CA VAL A 227 2.30 2.96 -19.28
C VAL A 227 1.50 4.26 -19.31
N LYS A 228 1.28 4.79 -20.51
CA LYS A 228 0.46 5.99 -20.77
C LYS A 228 -0.66 5.72 -21.80
N ASP A 229 -0.47 4.72 -22.65
CA ASP A 229 -1.41 4.40 -23.73
C ASP A 229 -2.37 3.28 -23.31
N LEU A 230 -3.67 3.47 -23.56
CA LEU A 230 -4.71 2.50 -23.19
C LEU A 230 -4.52 1.14 -23.87
N GLU A 231 -4.10 1.13 -25.14
CA GLU A 231 -3.85 -0.09 -25.91
C GLU A 231 -2.71 -0.94 -25.33
N VAL A 232 -1.63 -0.28 -24.88
CA VAL A 232 -0.50 -0.95 -24.21
C VAL A 232 -0.97 -1.57 -22.90
N ALA A 233 -1.78 -0.84 -22.12
CA ALA A 233 -2.35 -1.35 -20.88
C ALA A 233 -3.23 -2.59 -21.14
N HIS A 234 -4.10 -2.55 -22.15
CA HIS A 234 -4.89 -3.70 -22.56
C HIS A 234 -4.00 -4.89 -22.94
N LYS A 235 -3.00 -4.68 -23.80
CA LYS A 235 -2.10 -5.76 -24.24
C LYS A 235 -1.37 -6.43 -23.08
N LEU A 236 -0.86 -5.65 -22.11
CA LEU A 236 -0.22 -6.19 -20.91
C LEU A 236 -1.19 -7.00 -20.05
N MET A 237 -2.43 -6.52 -19.91
CA MET A 237 -3.43 -7.18 -19.08
C MET A 237 -4.03 -8.43 -19.73
N CYS A 238 -4.20 -8.45 -21.05
CA CYS A 238 -4.64 -9.63 -21.81
C CYS A 238 -3.59 -10.76 -21.78
N ALA A 239 -2.30 -10.41 -21.74
CA ALA A 239 -1.25 -11.41 -21.56
C ALA A 239 -1.37 -12.17 -20.23
N MET A 240 -1.97 -11.54 -19.21
CA MET A 240 -2.20 -12.17 -17.91
C MET A 240 -3.44 -13.08 -17.86
N ASP A 241 -4.08 -13.39 -18.99
CA ASP A 241 -5.32 -14.18 -19.00
C ASP A 241 -5.12 -15.60 -18.46
N HIS A 242 -3.95 -16.19 -18.72
CA HIS A 242 -3.58 -17.54 -18.29
C HIS A 242 -2.89 -17.60 -16.92
N PHE A 243 -2.80 -16.49 -16.19
CA PHE A 243 -2.12 -16.49 -14.90
C PHE A 243 -2.76 -17.44 -13.89
N PRO A 244 -1.96 -17.98 -12.94
CA PRO A 244 -2.51 -18.71 -11.81
C PRO A 244 -3.45 -17.81 -10.99
N SER A 245 -4.40 -18.43 -10.29
CA SER A 245 -5.34 -17.70 -9.44
C SER A 245 -4.61 -17.05 -8.27
N LEU A 246 -4.74 -15.72 -8.17
CA LEU A 246 -4.07 -14.92 -7.17
C LEU A 246 -4.98 -14.69 -5.95
N ALA A 247 -4.40 -14.68 -4.75
CA ALA A 247 -5.07 -14.17 -3.56
C ALA A 247 -5.05 -12.63 -3.52
N GLN A 248 -3.92 -12.03 -3.94
CA GLN A 248 -3.74 -10.59 -3.98
C GLN A 248 -2.96 -10.16 -5.22
N CYS A 249 -3.47 -9.14 -5.90
CA CYS A 249 -2.85 -8.53 -7.07
C CYS A 249 -2.80 -7.01 -6.92
N ALA A 250 -1.67 -6.41 -7.30
CA ALA A 250 -1.47 -4.97 -7.32
C ALA A 250 -0.66 -4.52 -8.54
N ILE A 251 -1.11 -3.51 -9.27
CA ILE A 251 -0.50 -3.06 -10.53
C ILE A 251 -0.37 -1.54 -10.49
N HIS A 252 0.79 -1.04 -10.90
CA HIS A 252 1.09 0.39 -10.99
C HIS A 252 1.62 0.74 -12.38
N PHE A 253 0.91 1.63 -13.09
CA PHE A 253 1.29 2.10 -14.41
C PHE A 253 1.84 3.52 -14.48
N ASN A 254 1.26 4.45 -13.73
CA ASN A 254 1.69 5.84 -13.81
C ASN A 254 1.50 6.54 -12.48
N GLN A 255 2.34 7.57 -12.24
CA GLN A 255 2.25 8.44 -11.08
C GLN A 255 1.14 9.49 -11.20
N TYR A 256 0.58 9.65 -12.40
CA TYR A 256 -0.57 10.49 -12.69
C TYR A 256 -1.85 9.66 -12.73
N GLN A 257 -3.00 10.28 -12.51
CA GLN A 257 -4.29 9.59 -12.51
C GLN A 257 -4.89 9.56 -13.93
N GLU A 258 -5.01 8.37 -14.49
CA GLU A 258 -5.76 8.12 -15.74
C GLU A 258 -6.89 7.11 -15.46
N ASN A 259 -8.14 7.59 -15.47
CA ASN A 259 -9.28 6.79 -15.02
C ASN A 259 -9.60 5.62 -15.97
N ASP A 260 -9.40 5.80 -17.27
CA ASP A 260 -9.73 4.79 -18.29
C ASP A 260 -8.79 3.59 -18.19
N ILE A 261 -7.48 3.85 -18.14
CA ILE A 261 -6.46 2.81 -17.92
C ILE A 261 -6.68 2.11 -16.57
N ARG A 262 -7.03 2.87 -15.52
CA ARG A 262 -7.30 2.27 -14.21
C ARG A 262 -8.48 1.31 -14.25
N ALA A 263 -9.50 1.56 -15.06
CA ALA A 263 -10.63 0.64 -15.20
C ALA A 263 -10.19 -0.72 -15.75
N VAL A 264 -9.27 -0.71 -16.74
CA VAL A 264 -8.64 -1.92 -17.30
C VAL A 264 -7.87 -2.68 -16.21
N ILE A 265 -6.98 -1.99 -15.49
CA ILE A 265 -6.20 -2.60 -14.40
C ILE A 265 -7.13 -3.23 -13.35
N LYS A 266 -8.15 -2.49 -12.92
CA LYS A 266 -9.11 -2.93 -11.90
C LYS A 266 -9.82 -4.20 -12.33
N ARG A 267 -10.32 -4.25 -13.57
CA ARG A 267 -10.99 -5.42 -14.14
C ARG A 267 -10.06 -6.63 -14.14
N SER A 268 -8.82 -6.47 -14.60
CA SER A 268 -7.84 -7.56 -14.68
C SER A 268 -7.45 -8.07 -13.30
N CYS A 269 -7.17 -7.21 -12.32
CA CYS A 269 -6.90 -7.63 -10.95
C CYS A 269 -8.08 -8.38 -10.31
N TRP A 270 -9.33 -7.97 -10.58
CA TRP A 270 -10.51 -8.68 -10.10
C TRP A 270 -10.69 -10.04 -10.75
N ARG A 271 -10.44 -10.16 -12.06
CA ARG A 271 -10.41 -11.46 -12.75
C ARG A 271 -9.38 -12.39 -12.12
N LEU A 272 -8.14 -11.93 -11.99
CA LEU A 272 -7.03 -12.73 -11.44
C LEU A 272 -7.28 -13.18 -9.99
N THR A 273 -8.12 -12.47 -9.24
CA THR A 273 -8.46 -12.80 -7.85
C THR A 273 -9.83 -13.46 -7.69
N ASN A 274 -10.46 -13.92 -8.79
CA ASN A 274 -11.79 -14.53 -8.82
C ASN A 274 -12.89 -13.66 -8.17
N ASN A 275 -12.78 -12.34 -8.34
CA ASN A 275 -13.70 -11.32 -7.82
C ASN A 275 -14.44 -10.55 -8.93
N LEU A 276 -14.42 -11.04 -10.18
CA LEU A 276 -15.04 -10.36 -11.31
C LEU A 276 -16.58 -10.50 -11.34
N GLY A 277 -17.14 -11.53 -10.69
CA GLY A 277 -18.59 -11.73 -10.59
C GLY A 277 -19.07 -13.17 -10.63
N ASP A 278 -18.18 -14.14 -10.86
CA ASP A 278 -18.57 -15.56 -11.03
C ASP A 278 -19.05 -16.22 -9.72
N ARG A 279 -18.77 -15.59 -8.58
CA ARG A 279 -19.22 -16.05 -7.26
C ARG A 279 -20.51 -15.35 -6.88
N ALA A 280 -21.45 -16.11 -6.32
CA ALA A 280 -22.65 -15.54 -5.72
C ALA A 280 -22.25 -14.45 -4.71
N PRO A 281 -22.86 -13.25 -4.80
CA PRO A 281 -22.51 -12.16 -3.91
C PRO A 281 -22.81 -12.54 -2.46
N PHE A 282 -21.97 -12.06 -1.55
CA PHE A 282 -22.20 -12.23 -0.13
C PHE A 282 -23.57 -11.63 0.27
N GLY A 283 -24.40 -12.44 0.93
CA GLY A 283 -25.76 -12.07 1.33
C GLY A 283 -25.81 -11.09 2.51
N PHE A 284 -25.25 -9.89 2.34
CA PHE A 284 -25.11 -8.88 3.39
C PHE A 284 -26.41 -8.59 4.14
N LEU A 285 -27.53 -8.50 3.43
CA LEU A 285 -28.85 -8.19 4.02
C LEU A 285 -29.42 -9.32 4.90
N ARG A 286 -28.84 -10.53 4.84
CA ARG A 286 -29.23 -11.66 5.70
C ARG A 286 -28.55 -11.63 7.07
N LEU A 287 -27.57 -10.74 7.26
CA LEU A 287 -26.90 -10.58 8.54
C LEU A 287 -27.80 -9.86 9.54
N PRO A 288 -27.65 -10.10 10.86
CA PRO A 288 -28.25 -9.26 11.89
C PRO A 288 -27.88 -7.78 11.71
N LYS A 289 -28.80 -6.89 12.08
CA LYS A 289 -28.66 -5.45 11.82
C LYS A 289 -27.40 -4.87 12.46
N GLU A 290 -27.06 -5.33 13.66
CA GLU A 290 -25.87 -4.94 14.41
C GLU A 290 -24.60 -5.28 13.63
N VAL A 291 -24.54 -6.47 13.04
CA VAL A 291 -23.39 -6.92 12.23
C VAL A 291 -23.30 -6.10 10.93
N GLN A 292 -24.42 -5.80 10.28
CA GLN A 292 -24.45 -4.93 9.11
C GLN A 292 -23.86 -3.55 9.42
N LEU A 293 -24.24 -2.95 10.55
CA LEU A 293 -23.72 -1.65 10.99
C LEU A 293 -22.23 -1.70 11.35
N LEU A 294 -21.77 -2.76 12.02
CA LEU A 294 -20.34 -2.96 12.31
C LEU A 294 -19.50 -3.06 11.04
N ILE A 295 -19.99 -3.76 10.02
CA ILE A 295 -19.34 -3.83 8.71
C ILE A 295 -19.30 -2.45 8.06
N LEU A 296 -20.42 -1.71 8.04
CA LEU A 296 -20.47 -0.35 7.49
C LEU A 296 -19.50 0.59 8.19
N GLU A 297 -19.37 0.50 9.52
CA GLU A 297 -18.39 1.29 10.28
C GLU A 297 -16.96 0.99 9.86
N GLN A 298 -16.63 -0.29 9.67
CA GLN A 298 -15.31 -0.68 9.19
C GLN A 298 -15.05 -0.19 7.76
N LEU A 299 -16.07 -0.14 6.91
CA LEU A 299 -15.96 0.31 5.52
C LEU A 299 -15.89 1.84 5.38
N LEU A 300 -16.63 2.58 6.22
CA LEU A 300 -16.88 4.02 6.05
C LEU A 300 -16.12 4.93 7.02
N ILE A 301 -15.53 4.38 8.09
CA ILE A 301 -14.85 5.16 9.15
C ILE A 301 -13.38 4.75 9.29
N ASN A 302 -13.11 3.45 9.36
CA ASN A 302 -11.78 2.92 9.67
C ASN A 302 -10.84 2.85 8.45
N ARG A 303 -10.97 3.81 7.52
CA ARG A 303 -10.17 3.87 6.30
C ARG A 303 -9.18 5.04 6.37
N PRO A 304 -7.87 4.81 6.20
CA PRO A 304 -6.90 5.89 6.15
C PRO A 304 -7.13 6.78 4.92
N ASP A 305 -7.28 8.08 5.13
CA ASP A 305 -7.35 9.05 4.04
C ASP A 305 -5.93 9.33 3.53
N PRO A 306 -5.58 8.97 2.28
CA PRO A 306 -4.22 9.12 1.77
C PRO A 306 -3.77 10.58 1.68
N TYR A 307 -4.64 11.56 1.86
CA TYR A 307 -4.24 12.97 1.85
C TYR A 307 -3.86 13.49 3.25
N ILE A 308 -3.95 12.64 4.27
CA ILE A 308 -3.58 12.95 5.65
C ILE A 308 -2.24 12.27 5.93
N MET A 309 -1.33 12.97 6.63
CA MET A 309 -0.07 12.38 7.09
C MET A 309 -0.34 11.25 8.10
N ALA A 310 0.36 10.11 7.98
CA ALA A 310 0.10 8.93 8.85
C ALA A 310 0.24 9.23 10.35
N SER A 311 1.11 10.16 10.75
CA SER A 311 1.24 10.59 12.16
C SER A 311 0.02 11.35 12.69
N GLU A 312 -0.91 11.72 11.80
CA GLU A 312 -2.02 12.65 12.04
C GLU A 312 -3.39 12.04 11.74
N CYS A 313 -3.49 10.73 11.51
CA CYS A 313 -4.72 10.08 11.05
C CYS A 313 -5.44 9.31 12.18
N PRO A 314 -6.18 10.00 13.08
CA PRO A 314 -7.12 9.29 13.95
C PRO A 314 -8.21 8.63 13.12
N LYS A 315 -8.81 7.58 13.68
CA LYS A 315 -9.91 6.83 13.04
C LYS A 315 -11.08 7.78 12.74
N GLY A 316 -11.67 7.65 11.56
CA GLY A 316 -12.85 8.41 11.16
C GLY A 316 -12.61 9.86 10.75
N LEU A 317 -11.36 10.27 10.53
CA LEU A 317 -11.07 11.61 9.99
C LEU A 317 -11.18 11.60 8.46
N VAL A 318 -12.06 12.43 7.91
CA VAL A 318 -12.26 12.60 6.47
C VAL A 318 -11.91 14.03 6.09
N THR A 319 -10.93 14.24 5.20
CA THR A 319 -10.62 15.58 4.71
C THR A 319 -11.51 15.98 3.54
N LEU A 320 -12.20 17.10 3.70
CA LEU A 320 -12.99 17.76 2.67
C LEU A 320 -12.12 18.85 2.03
N GLN A 321 -11.51 18.51 0.90
CA GLN A 321 -10.62 19.40 0.16
C GLN A 321 -10.73 19.16 -1.34
N ASP A 322 -10.40 20.17 -2.15
CA ASP A 322 -10.33 20.03 -3.60
C ASP A 322 -9.06 19.23 -3.99
N ARG A 323 -9.22 17.92 -4.08
CA ARG A 323 -8.15 16.96 -4.39
C ARG A 323 -7.58 17.14 -5.81
N ARG A 324 -8.32 17.76 -6.74
CA ARG A 324 -7.90 17.97 -8.15
C ARG A 324 -6.97 19.16 -8.31
N ARG A 325 -7.08 20.19 -7.44
CA ARG A 325 -6.25 21.42 -7.51
C ARG A 325 -4.88 21.30 -6.86
N GLN A 326 -4.60 20.23 -6.12
CA GLN A 326 -3.35 20.10 -5.37
C GLN A 326 -2.19 19.65 -6.26
N ARG A 327 -1.07 20.39 -6.19
CA ARG A 327 0.18 20.03 -6.87
C ARG A 327 0.82 18.80 -6.20
N PRO A 328 1.06 17.70 -6.95
CA PRO A 328 1.61 16.46 -6.39
C PRO A 328 2.98 16.61 -5.71
N THR A 329 3.77 17.61 -6.12
CA THR A 329 5.13 17.86 -5.61
C THR A 329 5.16 18.53 -4.24
N ILE A 330 4.09 19.22 -3.85
CA ILE A 330 4.01 20.00 -2.60
C ILE A 330 3.33 19.21 -1.50
N TYR A 331 2.36 18.36 -1.86
CA TYR A 331 1.55 17.59 -0.91
C TYR A 331 1.74 16.09 -1.13
N PRO A 332 2.75 15.49 -0.48
CA PRO A 332 2.90 14.06 -0.50
C PRO A 332 1.65 13.42 0.11
N LEU A 333 1.10 12.41 -0.54
CA LEU A 333 0.02 11.63 0.06
C LEU A 333 0.62 10.76 1.23
N THR A 334 -0.14 9.81 1.81
CA THR A 334 0.36 8.70 2.66
C THR A 334 -0.24 7.33 2.27
N CYS A 335 0.55 6.29 1.93
CA CYS A 335 -0.05 4.96 1.62
C CYS A 335 -0.78 4.43 2.85
N CYS A 336 -1.89 3.73 2.62
CA CYS A 336 -2.63 3.03 3.67
C CYS A 336 -1.89 1.85 4.34
N GLY A 337 -0.67 1.51 3.90
CA GLY A 337 0.11 0.36 4.37
C GLY A 337 -0.36 -1.00 3.80
N THR A 338 -1.66 -1.16 3.53
CA THR A 338 -2.21 -2.41 2.96
C THR A 338 -2.16 -2.46 1.43
N CYS A 339 -1.83 -1.33 0.79
CA CYS A 339 -1.84 -1.18 -0.66
C CYS A 339 -0.85 -2.12 -1.38
N SER A 340 0.17 -2.61 -0.67
CA SER A 340 1.27 -3.36 -1.28
C SER A 340 1.38 -4.75 -0.66
N PRO A 341 0.96 -5.81 -1.39
CA PRO A 341 1.03 -7.19 -0.91
C PRO A 341 2.44 -7.58 -0.48
N LEU A 342 3.44 -7.07 -1.22
CA LEU A 342 4.85 -7.40 -1.07
C LEU A 342 5.69 -6.29 -0.44
N ARG A 343 5.04 -5.20 -0.01
CA ARG A 343 5.69 -3.98 0.50
C ARG A 343 6.69 -3.33 -0.46
N ALA A 344 6.71 -3.69 -1.75
CA ALA A 344 7.57 -3.13 -2.78
C ALA A 344 7.40 -1.61 -2.98
N MET A 345 6.22 -1.17 -3.39
CA MET A 345 5.90 0.26 -3.55
C MET A 345 4.41 0.58 -3.31
N CYS A 346 4.03 1.85 -3.33
CA CYS A 346 2.63 2.24 -3.16
C CYS A 346 1.80 1.89 -4.41
N PHE A 347 0.62 1.31 -4.20
CA PHE A 347 -0.37 0.99 -5.24
C PHE A 347 -1.76 1.59 -4.90
N CYS A 348 -1.83 2.60 -4.03
CA CYS A 348 -3.09 3.31 -3.78
C CYS A 348 -3.46 4.16 -5.00
N TYR A 349 -4.73 4.10 -5.40
CA TYR A 349 -5.21 4.71 -6.63
C TYR A 349 -5.41 6.25 -6.56
N ALA A 350 -5.31 6.87 -5.38
CA ALA A 350 -5.79 8.23 -5.12
C ALA A 350 -5.20 9.32 -6.04
N ARG A 351 -3.98 9.12 -6.57
CA ARG A 351 -3.34 10.03 -7.55
C ARG A 351 -2.59 9.32 -8.67
N GLN A 352 -2.70 8.00 -8.74
CA GLN A 352 -1.88 7.17 -9.61
C GLN A 352 -2.78 6.32 -10.49
N THR A 353 -2.30 5.98 -11.68
CA THR A 353 -2.84 4.90 -12.48
C THR A 353 -2.34 3.59 -11.87
N ALA A 354 -2.91 3.25 -10.72
CA ALA A 354 -2.59 2.06 -9.96
C ALA A 354 -3.85 1.48 -9.32
N PHE A 355 -3.83 0.18 -9.08
CA PHE A 355 -4.89 -0.52 -8.37
C PHE A 355 -4.30 -1.67 -7.55
N SER A 356 -4.87 -1.91 -6.38
CA SER A 356 -4.54 -3.04 -5.53
C SER A 356 -5.81 -3.58 -4.90
N THR A 357 -5.95 -4.89 -4.97
CA THR A 357 -7.08 -5.66 -4.41
C THR A 357 -7.18 -5.56 -2.89
N THR A 358 -6.09 -5.19 -2.21
CA THR A 358 -6.01 -5.04 -0.75
C THR A 358 -5.86 -3.61 -0.28
N CYS A 359 -5.98 -2.64 -1.19
CA CYS A 359 -5.95 -1.23 -0.85
C CYS A 359 -7.07 -0.87 0.14
N SER A 360 -6.69 -0.28 1.28
CA SER A 360 -7.64 0.21 2.29
C SER A 360 -7.73 1.74 2.33
N CYS A 361 -7.10 2.45 1.39
CA CYS A 361 -7.20 3.90 1.28
C CYS A 361 -8.69 4.32 1.20
N PHE A 362 -9.06 5.39 1.91
CA PHE A 362 -10.41 5.93 1.87
C PHE A 362 -10.83 6.22 0.42
N SER A 363 -11.97 5.65 0.05
CA SER A 363 -12.60 5.85 -1.25
C SER A 363 -13.89 6.64 -1.11
N SER A 364 -14.36 7.23 -2.22
CA SER A 364 -15.66 7.89 -2.23
C SER A 364 -16.72 6.92 -1.68
N PRO A 365 -17.55 7.33 -0.70
CA PRO A 365 -18.59 6.47 -0.15
C PRO A 365 -19.77 6.30 -1.12
N THR A 366 -19.79 7.02 -2.24
CA THR A 366 -20.87 7.01 -3.24
C THR A 366 -21.35 5.60 -3.63
N PRO A 367 -20.49 4.60 -3.92
CA PRO A 367 -20.97 3.27 -4.29
C PRO A 367 -21.86 2.63 -3.20
N TYR A 368 -21.59 2.92 -1.93
CA TYR A 368 -22.40 2.43 -0.80
C TYR A 368 -23.75 3.16 -0.73
N PHE A 369 -23.82 4.41 -1.15
CA PHE A 369 -25.07 5.18 -1.17
C PHE A 369 -26.01 4.81 -2.32
N LEU A 370 -25.53 4.03 -3.30
CA LEU A 370 -26.28 3.69 -4.51
C LEU A 370 -26.78 2.24 -4.54
N VAL A 371 -26.65 1.48 -3.45
CA VAL A 371 -27.04 0.06 -3.40
C VAL A 371 -28.56 -0.12 -3.31
N SER A 372 -29.19 0.46 -2.29
CA SER A 372 -30.64 0.43 -2.07
C SER A 372 -31.04 1.53 -1.09
N ARG A 373 -32.34 1.83 -0.96
CA ARG A 373 -32.82 2.88 -0.04
C ARG A 373 -32.48 2.60 1.42
N GLY A 374 -32.73 1.38 1.90
CA GLY A 374 -32.40 1.01 3.29
C GLY A 374 -30.90 1.06 3.56
N PHE A 375 -30.09 0.56 2.62
CA PHE A 375 -28.63 0.59 2.73
C PHE A 375 -28.10 2.03 2.70
N TYR A 376 -28.69 2.89 1.87
CA TYR A 376 -28.39 4.32 1.84
C TYR A 376 -28.62 4.98 3.20
N GLU A 377 -29.76 4.72 3.86
CA GLU A 377 -30.08 5.30 5.17
C GLU A 377 -29.08 4.86 6.25
N ASP A 378 -28.70 3.58 6.27
CA ASP A 378 -27.69 3.07 7.20
C ASP A 378 -26.30 3.65 6.93
N ALA A 379 -25.85 3.59 5.67
CA ALA A 379 -24.54 4.07 5.28
C ALA A 379 -24.41 5.58 5.51
N ARG A 380 -25.45 6.36 5.19
CA ARG A 380 -25.52 7.79 5.47
C ARG A 380 -25.42 8.06 6.96
N ARG A 381 -26.22 7.36 7.77
CA ARG A 381 -26.20 7.49 9.24
C ARG A 381 -24.83 7.21 9.81
N VAL A 382 -24.19 6.11 9.43
CA VAL A 382 -22.85 5.73 9.89
C VAL A 382 -21.83 6.77 9.44
N PHE A 383 -21.81 7.09 8.14
CA PHE A 383 -20.81 7.98 7.56
C PHE A 383 -20.84 9.39 8.14
N PHE A 384 -22.01 10.04 8.21
CA PHE A 384 -22.08 11.43 8.67
C PHE A 384 -22.03 11.57 10.19
N SER A 385 -22.58 10.62 10.94
CA SER A 385 -22.65 10.76 12.41
C SER A 385 -21.40 10.32 13.18
N LYS A 386 -20.54 9.49 12.56
CA LYS A 386 -19.36 8.94 13.22
C LYS A 386 -18.03 9.47 12.67
N ASN A 387 -17.99 10.00 11.44
CA ASN A 387 -16.77 10.63 10.94
C ASN A 387 -16.62 12.07 11.48
N ASN A 388 -15.36 12.51 11.58
CA ASN A 388 -14.97 13.88 11.77
C ASN A 388 -14.57 14.46 10.41
N PHE A 389 -15.28 15.50 9.97
CA PHE A 389 -15.00 16.15 8.70
C PHE A 389 -14.07 17.33 8.90
N ALA A 390 -12.89 17.25 8.28
CA ALA A 390 -11.86 18.27 8.41
C ALA A 390 -11.69 19.08 7.12
N PHE A 391 -11.73 20.41 7.23
CA PHE A 391 -11.35 21.35 6.18
C PHE A 391 -9.89 21.73 6.36
N THR A 392 -9.13 21.72 5.26
CA THR A 392 -7.71 22.09 5.23
C THR A 392 -7.44 23.45 4.59
N ASP A 393 -8.45 24.04 3.95
CA ASP A 393 -8.38 25.35 3.28
C ASP A 393 -8.79 26.47 4.24
N GLU A 394 -8.11 27.62 4.16
CA GLU A 394 -8.44 28.81 4.96
C GLU A 394 -9.59 29.63 4.34
N ASP A 395 -9.91 29.40 3.06
CA ASP A 395 -10.94 30.15 2.34
C ASP A 395 -12.36 29.62 2.64
N PRO A 396 -13.21 30.37 3.37
CA PRO A 396 -14.57 29.96 3.69
C PRO A 396 -15.46 29.79 2.45
N GLU A 397 -15.17 30.43 1.31
CA GLU A 397 -15.95 30.23 0.09
C GLU A 397 -15.75 28.83 -0.50
N LEU A 398 -14.52 28.32 -0.43
CA LEU A 398 -14.21 26.95 -0.86
C LEU A 398 -14.86 25.92 0.08
N ILE A 399 -14.83 26.18 1.38
CA ILE A 399 -15.55 25.37 2.38
C ILE A 399 -17.05 25.37 2.09
N MET A 400 -17.64 26.54 1.87
CA MET A 400 -19.06 26.68 1.54
C MET A 400 -19.44 25.94 0.26
N ARG A 401 -18.61 25.99 -0.78
CA ARG A 401 -18.84 25.21 -2.02
C ARG A 401 -18.90 23.71 -1.75
N LEU A 402 -18.07 23.20 -0.84
CA LEU A 402 -18.11 21.78 -0.47
C LEU A 402 -19.36 21.43 0.35
N LEU A 403 -19.75 22.32 1.27
CA LEU A 403 -20.90 22.11 2.15
C LEU A 403 -22.25 22.25 1.43
N HIS A 404 -22.36 23.18 0.48
CA HIS A 404 -23.61 23.50 -0.21
C HIS A 404 -24.20 22.31 -1.00
N TYR A 405 -23.35 21.39 -1.47
CA TYR A 405 -23.82 20.18 -2.17
C TYR A 405 -24.30 19.07 -1.23
N MET A 406 -24.16 19.23 0.08
CA MET A 406 -24.64 18.26 1.05
C MET A 406 -26.09 18.57 1.45
N PRO A 407 -27.02 17.60 1.34
CA PRO A 407 -28.39 17.80 1.80
C PRO A 407 -28.44 18.13 3.30
N THR A 408 -29.37 19.02 3.71
CA THR A 408 -29.56 19.40 5.11
C THR A 408 -29.78 18.18 6.02
N SER A 409 -30.49 17.17 5.52
CA SER A 409 -30.76 15.93 6.25
C SER A 409 -29.50 15.09 6.55
N SER A 410 -28.40 15.33 5.84
CA SER A 410 -27.08 14.74 6.09
C SER A 410 -26.22 15.64 6.98
N SER A 411 -26.21 16.96 6.76
CA SER A 411 -25.47 17.91 7.61
C SER A 411 -25.97 17.90 9.06
N MET A 412 -27.28 17.75 9.28
CA MET A 412 -27.88 17.57 10.61
C MET A 412 -27.37 16.34 11.37
N GLN A 413 -26.79 15.35 10.67
CA GLN A 413 -26.21 14.17 11.31
C GLN A 413 -24.75 14.35 11.71
N ILE A 414 -24.07 15.37 11.15
CA ILE A 414 -22.66 15.63 11.40
C ILE A 414 -22.47 16.11 12.84
N ARG A 415 -21.59 15.41 13.56
CA ARG A 415 -21.30 15.70 14.98
C ARG A 415 -19.97 16.40 15.19
N HIS A 416 -19.05 16.31 14.24
CA HIS A 416 -17.69 16.81 14.37
C HIS A 416 -17.24 17.50 13.09
N LEU A 417 -16.95 18.81 13.19
CA LEU A 417 -16.28 19.58 12.15
C LEU A 417 -14.96 20.11 12.67
N THR A 418 -13.91 19.97 11.86
CA THR A 418 -12.58 20.47 12.17
C THR A 418 -12.12 21.45 11.09
N PHE A 419 -11.71 22.65 11.47
CA PHE A 419 -11.03 23.59 10.59
C PHE A 419 -9.54 23.54 10.91
N LYS A 420 -8.74 22.91 10.05
CA LYS A 420 -7.30 22.76 10.22
C LYS A 420 -6.61 23.65 9.19
N PHE A 421 -5.75 24.54 9.64
CA PHE A 421 -5.05 25.50 8.81
C PHE A 421 -3.54 25.21 8.80
N PRO A 422 -3.11 24.18 8.07
CA PRO A 422 -1.70 23.80 8.01
C PRO A 422 -0.85 24.82 7.25
N LEU A 423 0.39 25.01 7.73
CA LEU A 423 1.41 25.86 7.10
C LEU A 423 1.59 25.57 5.61
N THR A 424 1.54 24.30 5.22
CA THR A 424 1.76 23.86 3.83
C THR A 424 0.70 24.37 2.86
N PHE A 425 -0.52 24.64 3.33
CA PHE A 425 -1.61 25.18 2.53
C PHE A 425 -1.66 26.71 2.52
N ARG A 426 -0.76 27.36 3.26
CA ARG A 426 -0.59 28.83 3.26
C ARG A 426 0.36 29.21 2.12
N SER A 427 -0.21 29.61 0.98
CA SER A 427 0.58 30.15 -0.14
C SER A 427 0.90 31.64 0.10
N PRO A 428 2.16 32.08 -0.04
CA PRO A 428 2.54 33.49 0.11
C PRO A 428 1.77 34.41 -0.85
N ALA A 429 1.42 33.90 -2.02
CA ALA A 429 0.80 34.66 -3.10
C ALA A 429 -0.74 34.71 -3.05
N ARG A 430 -1.41 33.87 -2.22
CA ARG A 430 -2.88 33.88 -2.15
C ARG A 430 -3.42 34.85 -1.10
N THR A 431 -2.67 35.10 -0.04
CA THR A 431 -3.03 36.05 1.04
C THR A 431 -2.58 37.49 0.76
N ALA A 432 -1.98 37.77 -0.41
CA ALA A 432 -1.50 39.12 -0.71
C ALA A 432 -2.63 40.16 -0.88
N HIS A 433 -3.88 39.78 -1.20
CA HIS A 433 -4.93 40.78 -1.50
C HIS A 433 -6.38 40.35 -1.18
N ARG A 434 -6.69 39.88 0.03
CA ARG A 434 -8.07 40.05 0.55
C ARG A 434 -8.02 40.92 1.80
N VAL A 435 -8.75 42.03 1.77
CA VAL A 435 -8.99 42.89 2.93
C VAL A 435 -9.62 42.02 4.02
N GLU A 436 -9.07 42.04 5.23
CA GLU A 436 -9.49 41.18 6.36
C GLU A 436 -11.03 41.15 6.55
N ASP A 437 -11.69 42.29 6.29
CA ASP A 437 -13.13 42.46 6.41
C ASP A 437 -13.93 41.60 5.43
N ALA A 438 -13.44 41.43 4.18
CA ALA A 438 -14.07 40.55 3.21
C ALA A 438 -13.98 39.07 3.63
N ALA A 439 -12.85 38.67 4.23
CA ALA A 439 -12.70 37.32 4.77
C ALA A 439 -13.62 37.08 5.97
N LEU A 440 -13.72 38.05 6.90
CA LEU A 440 -14.65 37.98 8.03
C LEU A 440 -16.11 37.90 7.57
N LEU A 441 -16.47 38.61 6.50
CA LEU A 441 -17.80 38.53 5.90
C LEU A 441 -18.07 37.10 5.37
N SER A 442 -17.15 36.52 4.59
CA SER A 442 -17.34 35.15 4.09
C SER A 442 -17.40 34.12 5.23
N TRP A 443 -16.64 34.31 6.32
CA TRP A 443 -16.76 33.51 7.53
C TRP A 443 -18.12 33.69 8.24
N SER A 444 -18.70 34.89 8.22
CA SER A 444 -20.03 35.12 8.78
C SER A 444 -21.12 34.35 8.02
N VAL A 445 -21.01 34.26 6.69
CA VAL A 445 -21.89 33.46 5.84
C VAL A 445 -21.78 31.98 6.19
N LEU A 446 -20.54 31.46 6.31
CA LEU A 446 -20.30 30.08 6.71
C LEU A 446 -20.85 29.76 8.11
N ARG A 447 -20.66 30.65 9.09
CA ARG A 447 -21.23 30.45 10.45
C ARG A 447 -22.75 30.44 10.43
N ARG A 448 -23.38 31.33 9.66
CA ARG A 448 -24.83 31.34 9.46
C ARG A 448 -25.32 30.03 8.84
N PHE A 449 -24.64 29.54 7.80
CA PHE A 449 -24.95 28.26 7.18
C PHE A 449 -24.85 27.11 8.18
N ILE A 450 -23.79 27.08 9.00
CA ILE A 450 -23.62 26.07 10.06
C ILE A 450 -24.81 26.11 11.03
N ARG A 451 -25.19 27.32 11.49
CA ARG A 451 -26.32 27.52 12.40
C ARG A 451 -27.66 27.02 11.84
N GLU A 452 -27.90 27.20 10.55
CA GLU A 452 -29.18 26.89 9.89
C GLU A 452 -29.27 25.42 9.45
N HIS A 453 -28.15 24.78 9.10
CA HIS A 453 -28.16 23.45 8.48
C HIS A 453 -27.59 22.32 9.35
N PHE A 454 -27.04 22.61 10.53
CA PHE A 454 -26.49 21.61 11.45
C PHE A 454 -27.26 21.57 12.77
N ASP A 455 -27.22 20.40 13.41
CA ASP A 455 -27.76 20.19 14.75
C ASP A 455 -26.76 20.73 15.79
N ILE A 456 -26.82 22.05 16.04
CA ILE A 456 -25.87 22.78 16.90
C ILE A 456 -25.68 22.13 18.29
N PRO A 457 -26.74 21.72 19.03
CA PRO A 457 -26.62 21.03 20.31
C PRO A 457 -25.75 19.76 20.31
N ARG A 458 -25.60 19.10 19.16
CA ARG A 458 -24.82 17.86 19.03
C ARG A 458 -23.50 18.06 18.30
N LEU A 459 -23.33 19.21 17.66
CA LEU A 459 -22.16 19.58 16.88
C LEU A 459 -21.00 19.99 17.79
N SER A 460 -19.82 19.46 17.48
CA SER A 460 -18.55 19.84 18.07
C SER A 460 -17.68 20.48 16.99
N LEU A 461 -17.14 21.67 17.28
CA LEU A 461 -16.23 22.36 16.38
C LEU A 461 -14.81 22.33 16.95
N THR A 462 -13.83 22.13 16.08
CA THR A 462 -12.41 22.21 16.43
C THR A 462 -11.68 23.11 15.45
N ILE A 463 -10.93 24.09 15.93
CA ILE A 463 -10.11 24.99 15.10
C ILE A 463 -8.64 24.75 15.45
N ILE A 464 -7.82 24.48 14.42
CA ILE A 464 -6.39 24.19 14.55
C ILE A 464 -5.63 25.11 13.61
N ASP A 465 -4.86 26.04 14.16
CA ASP A 465 -3.98 26.94 13.41
C ASP A 465 -2.52 26.54 13.65
N LEU A 466 -1.80 26.16 12.58
CA LEU A 466 -0.40 25.73 12.68
C LEU A 466 0.62 26.89 12.69
N GLY A 467 0.15 28.12 12.85
CA GLY A 467 1.00 29.30 13.01
C GLY A 467 1.74 29.71 11.74
N THR A 468 2.61 30.72 11.84
CA THR A 468 3.27 31.35 10.69
C THR A 468 4.78 31.13 10.64
N LYS A 469 5.35 30.14 11.34
CA LYS A 469 6.81 29.94 11.62
C LYS A 469 7.86 30.24 10.50
N ASN A 470 7.48 30.45 9.23
CA ASN A 470 8.38 30.84 8.12
C ASN A 470 8.01 32.17 7.40
N TYR A 471 7.03 32.94 7.85
CA TYR A 471 6.70 34.26 7.32
C TYR A 471 7.29 35.31 8.28
N GLY A 472 8.12 36.22 7.76
CA GLY A 472 8.92 37.17 8.56
C GLY A 472 8.14 37.93 9.64
N ASN A 473 8.88 38.36 10.68
CA ASN A 473 8.38 38.90 11.96
C ASN A 473 7.32 40.03 11.89
N GLY A 474 7.10 40.67 10.73
CA GLY A 474 6.17 41.79 10.57
C GLY A 474 4.69 41.40 10.31
N ALA A 475 4.39 40.17 9.86
CA ALA A 475 3.02 39.77 9.47
C ALA A 475 2.21 39.09 10.57
N THR A 476 2.85 38.62 11.63
CA THR A 476 2.26 37.84 12.72
C THR A 476 1.25 38.62 13.60
N PRO A 477 1.48 39.90 13.95
CA PRO A 477 0.56 40.63 14.84
C PRO A 477 -0.83 40.90 14.23
N GLY A 478 -0.89 41.24 12.93
CA GLY A 478 -2.14 41.48 12.21
C GLY A 478 -2.99 40.21 12.08
N ARG A 479 -2.36 39.08 11.74
CA ARG A 479 -3.04 37.78 11.66
C ARG A 479 -3.60 37.34 13.00
N ASN A 480 -2.84 37.47 14.09
CA ASN A 480 -3.35 37.10 15.42
C ASN A 480 -4.56 37.97 15.79
N LYS A 481 -4.52 39.28 15.49
CA LYS A 481 -5.68 40.16 15.68
C LYS A 481 -6.89 39.70 14.87
N TYR A 482 -6.71 39.37 13.59
CA TYR A 482 -7.76 38.80 12.75
C TYR A 482 -8.32 37.48 13.32
N LEU A 483 -7.45 36.55 13.72
CA LEU A 483 -7.85 35.25 14.24
C LEU A 483 -8.62 35.39 15.57
N ARG A 484 -8.19 36.30 16.46
CA ARG A 484 -8.94 36.62 17.68
C ARG A 484 -10.34 37.16 17.36
N LYS A 485 -10.47 38.07 16.38
CA LYS A 485 -11.78 38.58 15.91
C LYS A 485 -12.65 37.45 15.37
N LEU A 486 -12.09 36.58 14.52
CA LEU A 486 -12.78 35.43 13.95
C LEU A 486 -13.27 34.46 15.05
N LEU A 487 -12.40 34.07 15.97
CA LEU A 487 -12.73 33.15 17.06
C LEU A 487 -13.82 33.72 17.99
N ARG A 488 -13.77 35.02 18.31
CA ARG A 488 -14.85 35.68 19.08
C ARG A 488 -16.17 35.66 18.33
N ALA A 489 -16.16 35.73 17.00
CA ALA A 489 -17.37 35.73 16.22
C ALA A 489 -18.18 34.44 16.40
N PHE A 490 -17.53 33.28 16.64
CA PHE A 490 -18.22 32.01 16.96
C PHE A 490 -19.05 32.03 18.25
N ALA A 491 -19.01 33.11 19.03
CA ALA A 491 -19.89 33.31 20.18
C ALA A 491 -21.38 33.35 19.84
N ASP A 492 -21.78 33.39 18.56
CA ASP A 492 -23.17 33.22 18.13
C ASP A 492 -23.63 31.76 18.11
N LEU A 493 -22.72 30.79 18.28
CA LEU A 493 -23.00 29.35 18.33
C LEU A 493 -22.92 28.80 19.76
N ARG A 494 -23.43 29.52 20.77
CA ARG A 494 -23.27 29.16 22.20
C ARG A 494 -23.86 27.81 22.63
N VAL A 495 -24.68 27.19 21.78
CA VAL A 495 -25.35 25.90 22.05
C VAL A 495 -24.51 24.72 21.54
N LEU A 496 -23.28 24.93 21.07
CA LEU A 496 -22.41 23.85 20.64
C LEU A 496 -22.14 22.83 21.75
N ARG A 497 -22.11 21.55 21.39
CA ARG A 497 -21.71 20.47 22.30
C ARG A 497 -20.28 20.66 22.81
N ASP A 498 -19.38 20.99 21.89
CA ASP A 498 -17.98 21.24 22.19
C ASP A 498 -17.38 22.26 21.20
N PHE A 499 -16.42 23.04 21.68
CA PHE A 499 -15.66 24.01 20.89
C PHE A 499 -14.22 24.00 21.41
N ARG A 500 -13.28 23.62 20.55
CA ARG A 500 -11.86 23.52 20.90
C ARG A 500 -11.00 24.34 19.96
N VAL A 501 -9.99 25.01 20.51
CA VAL A 501 -9.06 25.82 19.74
C VAL A 501 -7.63 25.43 20.07
N TYR A 502 -6.83 25.24 19.02
CA TYR A 502 -5.40 24.96 19.10
C TYR A 502 -4.64 25.95 18.22
N LEU A 503 -3.82 26.82 18.82
CA LEU A 503 -3.09 27.90 18.16
C LEU A 503 -1.60 27.70 18.35
N ALA A 504 -0.83 27.59 17.26
CA ALA A 504 0.61 27.37 17.37
C ALA A 504 1.35 28.63 17.86
N ASP A 505 0.93 29.81 17.37
CA ASP A 505 1.59 31.09 17.68
C ASP A 505 1.07 31.75 18.97
N GLU A 506 -0.16 31.44 19.42
CA GLU A 506 -0.79 32.12 20.55
C GLU A 506 -1.61 31.17 21.46
N ARG A 507 -0.93 30.24 22.13
CA ARG A 507 -1.59 29.25 23.01
C ARG A 507 -2.34 29.85 24.20
N SER A 508 -1.90 30.99 24.71
CA SER A 508 -2.53 31.67 25.85
C SER A 508 -3.98 32.07 25.56
N TYR A 509 -4.29 32.46 24.32
CA TYR A 509 -5.62 32.92 23.92
C TYR A 509 -6.64 31.78 23.72
N GLU A 510 -6.19 30.53 23.60
CA GLU A 510 -7.09 29.42 23.30
C GLU A 510 -8.19 29.26 24.37
N ARG A 511 -7.86 29.44 25.65
CA ARG A 511 -8.82 29.32 26.75
C ARG A 511 -9.84 30.44 26.77
N ASP A 512 -9.43 31.65 26.43
CA ASP A 512 -10.34 32.78 26.32
C ASP A 512 -11.29 32.60 25.13
N ALA A 513 -10.80 32.13 23.98
CA ALA A 513 -11.64 31.80 22.83
C ALA A 513 -12.68 30.71 23.16
N GLU A 514 -12.27 29.63 23.84
CA GLU A 514 -13.18 28.57 24.26
C GLU A 514 -14.24 29.06 25.26
N ARG A 515 -13.83 29.89 26.23
CA ARG A 515 -14.75 30.48 27.23
C ARG A 515 -15.77 31.40 26.57
N VAL A 516 -15.38 32.17 25.57
CA VAL A 516 -16.29 33.08 24.85
C VAL A 516 -17.42 32.33 24.14
N VAL A 517 -17.17 31.11 23.63
CA VAL A 517 -18.17 30.30 22.92
C VAL A 517 -18.97 29.41 23.87
N LEU A 518 -18.31 28.67 24.77
CA LEU A 518 -18.96 27.67 25.64
C LEU A 518 -19.40 28.23 27.00
N GLY A 519 -19.00 29.45 27.35
CA GLY A 519 -19.25 30.03 28.66
C GLY A 519 -18.64 29.20 29.80
N PHE A 520 -19.43 28.97 30.86
CA PHE A 520 -18.99 28.24 32.04
C PHE A 520 -18.70 26.75 31.79
N ALA A 521 -19.23 26.16 30.72
CA ALA A 521 -19.06 24.74 30.38
C ALA A 521 -17.61 24.35 29.99
N CYS A 522 -16.69 25.32 29.89
CA CYS A 522 -15.27 25.12 29.61
C CYS A 522 -14.43 24.75 30.86
N HIS A 523 -14.92 25.04 32.08
CA HIS A 523 -14.14 24.85 33.32
C HIS A 523 -13.83 23.38 33.60
N GLY A 524 -12.59 23.08 34.02
CA GLY A 524 -12.14 21.73 34.41
C GLY A 524 -11.67 20.80 33.29
N ARG A 525 -11.64 21.26 32.03
CA ARG A 525 -11.27 20.40 30.89
C ARG A 525 -9.76 20.27 30.70
N SER A 526 -9.22 19.05 30.83
CA SER A 526 -7.81 18.74 30.52
C SER A 526 -7.53 18.91 29.02
N LYS A 527 -6.54 19.74 28.66
CA LYS A 527 -6.02 19.80 27.30
C LYS A 527 -4.85 18.81 27.15
N PRO A 528 -4.79 18.02 26.07
CA PRO A 528 -3.59 17.25 25.79
C PRO A 528 -2.40 18.21 25.62
N SER A 529 -1.24 17.85 26.15
CA SER A 529 0.00 18.64 26.04
C SER A 529 0.51 18.78 24.59
N HIS A 530 -0.02 17.98 23.68
CA HIS A 530 0.30 17.95 22.26
C HIS A 530 -0.87 18.44 21.42
N MET A 531 -0.54 19.16 20.33
CA MET A 531 -1.55 19.51 19.33
C MET A 531 -2.11 18.21 18.72
N PRO A 532 -3.44 18.06 18.67
CA PRO A 532 -4.04 16.92 18.01
C PRO A 532 -3.63 16.96 16.53
N PHE A 533 -3.47 15.78 15.93
CA PHE A 533 -3.13 15.64 14.51
C PHE A 533 -1.76 16.19 14.09
N ILE A 534 -0.78 16.30 14.99
CA ILE A 534 0.64 16.61 14.64
C ILE A 534 1.61 15.63 15.32
N GLY A 535 1.17 15.00 16.42
CA GLY A 535 2.02 14.17 17.27
C GLY A 535 3.05 15.01 18.03
N GLN A 536 3.91 14.35 18.81
CA GLN A 536 4.90 15.02 19.67
C GLN A 536 6.02 15.75 18.89
N LYS A 537 6.14 15.56 17.57
CA LYS A 537 7.30 16.02 16.78
C LYS A 537 7.45 17.55 16.70
N HIS A 538 6.40 18.32 16.95
CA HIS A 538 6.47 19.80 16.94
C HIS A 538 6.55 20.43 18.35
N LEU A 539 6.65 19.64 19.41
CA LEU A 539 6.86 20.14 20.77
C LEU A 539 8.34 20.34 21.12
N ASN A 540 9.26 19.73 20.37
CA ASN A 540 10.71 19.74 20.65
C ASN A 540 11.52 20.37 19.50
N THR A 541 11.09 21.53 18.98
CA THR A 541 11.97 22.46 18.25
C THR A 541 11.59 23.91 18.50
#